data_AF-A0A9D6ZPW3-F1
#
_entry.id   AF-A0A9D6ZPW3-F1
#
_cell.length_a   1.000
_cell.length_b   1.000
_cell.length_c   1.000
_cell.angle_alpha   90.00
_cell.angle_beta   90.00
_cell.angle_gamma   90.00
#
_symmetry.space_group_name_H-M   'P 1'
#
loop_
_entity.id
_entity.type
_entity.pdbx_description
1 polymer ?
#
loop_
_entity_poly.entity_id
_entity_poly.type
_entity_poly.pdbx_seq_one_letter_code
_entity_poly.pdbx_strand_id
1 'polypeptide(L)'
;MILKTDAAESLLSACADNADSAPGTAAINGFKAKLFASEAAVEITNSAIQVLGGHGYCRDYVVERLFRDARGLTLHFKTSEWLRQDIAKAALTL
;
A
#
# COMPACT_ATOMS: atom_id res chain seq x y z
N MET A 1 1.49 -2.27 13.62
CA MET A 1 0.32 -1.73 12.89
C MET A 1 0.48 -0.22 12.71
N ILE A 2 0.46 0.56 13.79
CA ILE A 2 0.53 2.04 13.77
C ILE A 2 1.71 2.59 12.95
N LEU A 3 2.94 2.15 13.23
CA LEU A 3 4.14 2.63 12.51
C LEU A 3 4.04 2.50 10.97
N LYS A 4 3.44 1.41 10.47
CA LYS A 4 3.27 1.20 9.02
C LYS A 4 2.20 2.11 8.43
N THR A 5 1.15 2.39 9.20
CA THR A 5 0.13 3.37 8.83
C THR A 5 0.72 4.77 8.75
N ASP A 6 1.44 5.20 9.78
CA ASP A 6 2.07 6.54 9.85
C ASP A 6 3.11 6.73 8.72
N ALA A 7 3.89 5.68 8.44
CA ALA A 7 4.84 5.70 7.32
C ALA A 7 4.14 5.77 5.95
N ALA A 8 3.02 5.07 5.79
CA ALA A 8 2.25 5.09 4.53
C ALA A 8 1.60 6.45 4.31
N GLU A 9 1.03 7.05 5.36
CA GLU A 9 0.45 8.39 5.34
C GLU A 9 1.50 9.45 5.01
N SER A 10 2.64 9.42 5.70
CA SER A 10 3.75 10.35 5.46
C SER A 10 4.25 10.26 4.02
N LEU A 11 4.41 9.05 3.49
CA LEU A 11 4.86 8.83 2.11
C LEU A 11 3.83 9.31 1.08
N LEU A 12 2.54 9.06 1.32
CA LEU A 12 1.45 9.54 0.47
C LEU A 12 1.36 11.07 0.46
N SER A 13 1.41 11.71 1.63
CA SER A 13 1.37 13.17 1.75
C SER A 13 2.55 13.80 1.02
N ALA A 14 3.78 13.32 1.27
CA ALA A 14 4.96 13.82 0.60
C ALA A 14 4.90 13.65 -0.93
N CYS A 15 4.28 12.56 -1.42
CA CYS A 15 4.07 12.38 -2.86
C CYS A 15 3.05 13.38 -3.42
N ALA A 16 1.96 13.64 -2.70
CA ALA A 16 0.93 14.59 -3.11
C ALA A 16 1.48 16.03 -3.13
N ASP A 17 2.17 16.45 -2.07
CA ASP A 17 2.72 17.81 -1.93
C ASP A 17 3.74 18.14 -3.04
N ASN A 18 4.52 17.14 -3.48
CA ASN A 18 5.55 17.31 -4.50
C ASN A 18 5.08 17.00 -5.92
N ALA A 19 3.84 16.53 -6.12
CA ALA A 19 3.36 16.05 -7.42
C ALA A 19 3.42 17.14 -8.51
N ASP A 20 2.95 18.34 -8.17
CA ASP A 20 2.90 19.48 -9.10
C ASP A 20 4.27 20.13 -9.31
N SER A 21 5.12 20.11 -8.28
CA SER A 21 6.44 20.75 -8.31
C SER A 21 7.50 19.92 -9.06
N ALA A 22 7.32 18.60 -9.15
CA ALA A 22 8.27 17.69 -9.78
C ALA A 22 7.56 16.67 -10.70
N PRO A 23 6.86 17.13 -11.75
CA PRO A 23 5.99 16.28 -12.57
C PRO A 23 6.72 15.10 -13.22
N GLY A 24 8.01 15.26 -13.55
CA GLY A 24 8.84 14.18 -14.11
C GLY A 24 9.06 13.00 -13.16
N THR A 25 8.91 13.19 -11.86
CA THR A 25 9.07 12.12 -10.84
C THR A 25 7.78 11.74 -10.13
N ALA A 26 6.71 12.53 -10.30
CA ALA A 26 5.43 12.38 -9.62
C ALA A 26 4.83 10.97 -9.78
N ALA A 27 4.84 10.43 -11.00
CA ALA A 27 4.33 9.08 -11.27
C ALA A 27 5.11 7.98 -10.52
N ILE A 28 6.44 8.05 -10.53
CA ILE A 28 7.29 7.07 -9.84
C ILE A 28 7.17 7.18 -8.33
N ASN A 29 7.06 8.40 -7.79
CA ASN A 29 6.83 8.62 -6.37
C ASN A 29 5.45 8.08 -5.95
N GLY A 30 4.41 8.33 -6.75
CA GLY A 30 3.09 7.71 -6.56
C GLY A 30 3.13 6.18 -6.60
N PHE A 31 3.94 5.58 -7.47
CA PHE A 31 4.12 4.12 -7.49
C PHE A 31 4.79 3.59 -6.22
N LYS A 32 5.81 4.29 -5.69
CA LYS A 32 6.42 3.94 -4.39
C LYS A 32 5.41 4.01 -3.26
N ALA A 33 4.63 5.09 -3.20
CA ALA A 33 3.58 5.27 -2.19
C ALA A 33 2.51 4.19 -2.25
N LYS A 34 1.97 3.92 -3.44
CA LYS A 34 0.98 2.87 -3.66
C LYS A 34 1.51 1.49 -3.25
N LEU A 35 2.72 1.14 -3.69
CA LEU A 35 3.33 -0.15 -3.38
C LEU A 35 3.44 -0.35 -1.86
N PHE A 36 4.01 0.62 -1.16
CA PHE A 36 4.16 0.55 0.28
C PHE A 36 2.81 0.48 1.02
N ALA A 37 1.88 1.39 0.71
CA ALA A 37 0.60 1.49 1.40
C ALA A 37 -0.27 0.25 1.19
N SER A 38 -0.32 -0.29 -0.03
CA SER A 38 -1.14 -1.47 -0.35
C SER A 38 -0.62 -2.74 0.34
N GLU A 39 0.69 -2.97 0.35
CA GLU A 39 1.27 -4.15 1.03
C GLU A 39 1.20 -4.02 2.55
N ALA A 40 1.41 -2.82 3.08
CA ALA A 40 1.20 -2.53 4.49
C ALA A 40 -0.25 -2.80 4.92
N ALA A 41 -1.24 -2.39 4.13
CA ALA A 41 -2.65 -2.65 4.42
C ALA A 41 -2.96 -4.15 4.51
N VAL A 42 -2.41 -4.96 3.60
CA VAL A 42 -2.57 -6.42 3.63
C VAL A 42 -1.97 -7.01 4.91
N GLU A 43 -0.75 -6.60 5.27
CA GLU A 43 -0.08 -7.13 6.46
C GLU A 43 -0.80 -6.73 7.77
N ILE A 44 -1.23 -5.47 7.87
CA ILE A 44 -1.95 -4.94 9.03
C ILE A 44 -3.27 -5.69 9.22
N THR A 45 -4.05 -5.83 8.15
CA THR A 45 -5.35 -6.52 8.21
C THR A 45 -5.20 -8.01 8.48
N ASN A 46 -4.19 -8.67 7.90
CA ASN A 46 -3.87 -10.07 8.21
C ASN A 46 -3.46 -10.24 9.67
N SER A 47 -2.64 -9.35 10.20
CA SER A 47 -2.25 -9.37 11.61
C SER A 47 -3.45 -9.16 12.54
N ALA A 48 -4.42 -8.33 12.13
CA ALA A 48 -5.64 -8.11 12.88
C ALA A 48 -6.54 -9.35 12.89
N ILE A 49 -6.63 -10.11 11.78
CA ILE A 49 -7.28 -11.42 11.76
C ILE A 49 -6.62 -12.36 12.77
N GLN A 50 -5.28 -12.42 12.76
CA GLN A 50 -4.52 -13.30 13.66
C GLN A 50 -4.76 -12.98 15.15
N VAL A 51 -4.86 -11.70 15.52
CA VAL A 51 -5.17 -11.27 16.89
C VAL A 51 -6.54 -11.76 17.35
N LEU A 52 -7.53 -11.78 16.45
CA LEU A 52 -8.88 -12.26 16.73
C LEU A 52 -9.02 -13.79 16.63
N GLY A 53 -7.98 -14.50 16.19
CA GLY A 53 -8.00 -15.95 16.01
C GLY A 53 -9.10 -16.39 15.04
N GLY A 54 -9.83 -17.46 15.38
CA GLY A 54 -10.93 -17.97 14.56
C GLY A 54 -12.03 -16.94 14.30
N HIS A 55 -12.30 -16.06 15.27
CA HIS A 55 -13.28 -14.97 15.10
C HIS A 55 -12.87 -13.93 14.07
N GLY A 56 -11.57 -13.81 13.78
CA GLY A 56 -11.06 -12.94 12.71
C GLY A 56 -11.53 -13.35 11.31
N TYR A 57 -12.05 -14.57 11.14
CA TYR A 57 -12.68 -15.06 9.91
C TYR A 57 -14.21 -15.00 9.93
N CYS A 58 -14.81 -14.65 11.08
CA CYS A 58 -16.27 -14.54 11.22
C CYS A 58 -16.73 -13.16 10.74
N ARG A 59 -17.93 -13.11 10.14
CA ARG A 59 -18.53 -11.86 9.65
C ARG A 59 -18.97 -10.89 10.75
N ASP A 60 -18.94 -11.32 12.01
CA ASP A 60 -19.23 -10.46 13.17
C ASP A 60 -18.17 -9.36 13.34
N TYR A 61 -16.95 -9.60 12.83
CA TYR A 61 -15.86 -8.63 12.84
C TYR A 61 -15.54 -8.18 11.41
N VAL A 62 -15.39 -6.87 11.23
CA VAL A 62 -15.13 -6.28 9.91
C VAL A 62 -13.75 -6.65 9.32
N VAL A 63 -12.86 -7.21 10.14
CA VAL A 63 -11.44 -7.43 9.79
C VAL A 63 -11.26 -8.34 8.57
N GLU A 64 -12.11 -9.36 8.41
CA GLU A 64 -12.05 -10.28 7.27
C GLU A 64 -12.34 -9.55 5.95
N ARG A 65 -13.33 -8.64 6.00
CA ARG A 65 -13.69 -7.79 4.86
C ARG A 65 -12.56 -6.83 4.53
N LEU A 66 -11.99 -6.17 5.55
CA LEU A 66 -10.86 -5.27 5.36
C LEU A 66 -9.65 -5.97 4.75
N PHE A 67 -9.35 -7.21 5.15
CA PHE A 67 -8.30 -8.00 4.51
C PHE A 67 -8.60 -8.28 3.04
N ARG A 68 -9.82 -8.72 2.70
CA ARG A 68 -10.23 -8.94 1.31
C ARG A 68 -10.14 -7.66 0.47
N ASP A 69 -10.57 -6.54 1.01
CA ASP A 69 -10.49 -5.23 0.33
C ASP A 69 -9.03 -4.81 0.12
N ALA A 70 -8.18 -4.99 1.15
CA ALA A 70 -6.74 -4.69 1.08
C ALA A 70 -6.03 -5.56 0.03
N ARG A 71 -6.41 -6.84 -0.14
CA ARG A 71 -5.87 -7.70 -1.21
C ARG A 71 -6.14 -7.15 -2.61
N GLY A 72 -7.26 -6.47 -2.81
CA GLY A 72 -7.57 -5.80 -4.08
C GLY A 72 -6.59 -4.67 -4.42
N LEU A 73 -6.07 -3.96 -3.40
CA LEU A 73 -5.15 -2.83 -3.59
C LEU A 73 -3.82 -3.23 -4.22
N THR A 74 -3.37 -4.48 -4.01
CA THR A 74 -2.14 -5.00 -4.63
C THR A 74 -2.32 -5.40 -6.10
N LEU A 75 -3.53 -5.29 -6.65
CA LEU A 75 -3.89 -5.70 -8.01
C LEU A 75 -4.48 -4.55 -8.84
N HIS A 76 -5.42 -3.80 -8.28
CA HIS A 76 -6.15 -2.76 -8.99
C HIS A 76 -5.23 -1.68 -9.53
N PHE A 77 -5.47 -1.26 -10.77
CA PHE A 77 -4.76 -0.16 -11.46
C PHE A 77 -3.24 -0.35 -11.64
N LYS A 78 -2.65 -1.48 -11.21
CA LYS A 78 -1.29 -2.01 -11.46
C LYS A 78 -0.89 -2.95 -10.31
N THR A 79 -0.31 -4.11 -10.60
CA THR A 79 0.10 -5.06 -9.54
C THR A 79 1.36 -4.61 -8.81
N SER A 80 1.61 -5.16 -7.61
CA SER A 80 2.85 -4.93 -6.86
C SER A 80 4.12 -5.20 -7.68
N GLU A 81 4.12 -6.27 -8.48
CA GLU A 81 5.28 -6.68 -9.30
C GLU A 81 5.58 -5.65 -10.39
N TRP A 82 4.54 -5.15 -11.07
CA TRP A 82 4.68 -4.08 -12.06
C TRP A 82 5.14 -2.76 -11.44
N LEU A 83 4.65 -2.42 -10.24
CA LEU A 83 5.12 -1.24 -9.52
C LEU A 83 6.61 -1.35 -9.20
N ARG A 84 7.07 -2.50 -8.67
CA ARG A 84 8.50 -2.76 -8.42
C ARG A 84 9.32 -2.65 -9.71
N GLN A 85 8.84 -3.22 -10.81
CA GLN A 85 9.52 -3.17 -12.10
C GLN A 85 9.71 -1.73 -12.59
N ASP A 86 8.67 -0.89 -12.52
CA ASP A 86 8.76 0.48 -13.00
C ASP A 86 9.60 1.38 -12.09
N ILE A 87 9.54 1.16 -10.77
CA ILE A 87 10.45 1.82 -9.82
C ILE A 87 11.89 1.43 -10.11
N ALA A 88 12.16 0.14 -10.36
CA ALA A 88 13.49 -0.35 -10.68
C ALA A 88 14.03 0.23 -12.00
N LYS A 89 13.21 0.27 -13.05
CA LYS A 89 13.59 0.94 -14.31
C LYS A 89 13.96 2.40 -14.09
N ALA A 90 13.12 3.14 -13.37
CA ALA A 90 13.37 4.55 -13.08
C ALA A 90 14.67 4.76 -12.29
N ALA A 91 15.00 3.86 -11.37
CA ALA A 91 16.24 3.92 -10.59
C ALA A 91 17.50 3.61 -11.41
N LEU A 92 17.40 2.87 -12.52
CA LEU A 92 18.51 2.49 -13.38
C LEU A 92 18.78 3.48 -14.52
N THR A 93 17.82 4.37 -14.82
CA THR A 93 17.95 5.45 -15.80
C THR A 93 18.42 6.79 -15.21
N LEU A 94 18.62 6.83 -13.90
CA LEU A 94 19.32 7.92 -13.19
C LEU A 94 20.81 7.57 -13.06
#